data_AF-A0A644ZRR3-F1
#
_entry.id   AF-A0A644ZRR3-F1
#
_cell.length_a   1.000
_cell.length_b   1.000
_cell.length_c   1.000
_cell.angle_alpha   90.00
_cell.angle_beta   90.00
_cell.angle_gamma   90.00
#
_symmetry.space_group_name_H-M   'P 1'
#
loop_
_entity.id
_entity.type
_entity.pdbx_description
1 polymer ?
#
loop_
_entity_poly.entity_id
_entity_poly.type
_entity_poly.pdbx_seq_one_letter_code
_entity_poly.pdbx_strand_id
1 'polypeptide(L)' 'MRIIFVQPEFDRRNAEIIAKQTNTNIVDVNPLSYNWEKEMIHIANSLCK' A
#
# COMPACT_ATOMS: atom_id res chain seq x y z
N MET A 1 11.41 -3.86 -7.17
CA MET A 1 10.44 -2.76 -7.06
C MET A 1 10.43 -2.23 -5.62
N ARG A 2 10.33 -0.91 -5.40
CA ARG A 2 10.08 -0.36 -4.06
C ARG A 2 8.60 -0.05 -3.94
N ILE A 3 8.01 -0.32 -2.77
CA ILE A 3 6.58 -0.13 -2.49
C ILE A 3 6.43 0.51 -1.11
N ILE A 4 5.52 1.47 -0.99
CA ILE A 4 5.06 2.04 0.27
C ILE A 4 3.63 1.55 0.51
N PHE A 5 3.43 0.82 1.60
CA PHE A 5 2.11 0.41 2.05
C PHE A 5 1.50 1.47 2.97
N VAL A 6 0.26 1.87 2.70
CA VAL A 6 -0.45 2.91 3.47
C VAL A 6 -1.74 2.33 4.02
N GLN A 7 -1.99 2.51 5.32
CA GLN A 7 -3.23 2.09 5.96
C GLN A 7 -4.22 3.26 6.05
N PRO A 8 -5.54 3.00 6.11
CA PRO A 8 -6.57 4.05 6.19
C PRO A 8 -6.36 5.06 7.33
N GLU A 9 -5.74 4.63 8.42
CA GLU A 9 -5.48 5.41 9.62
C GLU A 9 -4.32 6.42 9.45
N PHE A 10 -3.56 6.32 8.36
CA PHE A 10 -2.40 7.19 8.09
C PHE A 10 -2.67 8.18 6.95
N ASP A 11 -2.02 9.34 7.03
CA ASP A 11 -2.13 10.37 6.00
C ASP A 11 -1.41 9.95 4.71
N ARG A 12 -2.22 9.77 3.65
CA ARG A 12 -1.75 9.42 2.31
C ARG A 12 -0.86 10.48 1.67
N ARG A 13 -1.05 11.77 1.94
CA ARG A 13 -0.28 12.87 1.31
C ARG A 13 1.20 12.76 1.62
N ASN A 14 1.56 12.35 2.85
CA ASN A 14 2.95 12.13 3.22
C ASN A 14 3.57 10.99 2.38
N ALA A 15 2.84 9.89 2.21
CA ALA A 15 3.27 8.79 1.37
C ALA A 15 3.44 9.20 -0.10
N GLU A 16 2.54 10.04 -0.63
CA GLU A 16 2.61 10.59 -2.00
C GLU A 16 3.86 11.43 -2.24
N ILE A 17 4.22 12.28 -1.27
CA ILE A 17 5.45 13.09 -1.35
C ILE A 17 6.69 12.18 -1.42
N ILE A 18 6.77 11.19 -0.51
CA ILE A 18 7.90 10.26 -0.46
C ILE A 18 7.96 9.40 -1.73
N ALA A 19 6.82 8.91 -2.21
CA ALA A 19 6.73 8.11 -3.42
C ALA A 19 7.22 8.86 -4.66
N LYS A 20 6.83 10.13 -4.80
CA LYS A 20 7.29 11.01 -5.88
C LYS A 20 8.80 11.24 -5.84
N GLN A 21 9.38 11.41 -4.65
CA GLN A 21 10.82 11.64 -4.50
C GLN A 21 11.66 10.36 -4.67
N THR A 22 11.12 9.20 -4.29
CA THR A 22 11.85 7.92 -4.30
C THR A 22 11.56 7.05 -5.52
N ASN A 23 10.69 7.52 -6.41
CA ASN A 23 10.15 6.77 -7.55
C ASN A 23 9.61 5.40 -7.11
N THR A 24 8.72 5.43 -6.12
CA THR A 24 8.18 4.25 -5.43
C THR A 24 6.67 4.18 -5.64
N ASN A 25 6.13 2.97 -5.75
CA ASN A 25 4.68 2.77 -5.88
C ASN A 25 4.00 2.81 -4.51
N ILE A 26 2.79 3.34 -4.46
CA ILE A 26 1.94 3.33 -3.26
C ILE A 26 0.88 2.26 -3.41
N VAL A 27 0.68 1.47 -2.36
CA VAL A 27 -0.37 0.46 -2.27
C VAL A 27 -1.13 0.69 -0.98
N ASP A 28 -2.44 0.93 -1.10
CA ASP A 28 -3.32 1.00 0.06
C ASP A 28 -3.57 -0.42 0.59
N VAL A 29 -3.52 -0.58 1.92
CA VAL A 29 -3.74 -1.84 2.61
C VAL A 29 -4.61 -1.61 3.84
N ASN A 30 -5.61 -2.46 4.06
CA ASN A 30 -6.47 -2.40 5.24
C ASN A 30 -6.28 -3.65 6.11
N PRO A 31 -5.42 -3.61 7.15
CA PRO A 31 -5.19 -4.77 8.02
C PRO A 31 -6.41 -5.19 8.85
N LEU A 32 -7.44 -4.34 8.92
CA LEU A 32 -8.70 -4.61 9.62
C LEU A 32 -9.84 -4.93 8.65
N SER A 33 -9.53 -5.22 7.39
CA SER A 33 -10.52 -5.59 6.38
C SER A 33 -11.31 -6.83 6.82
N TYR A 34 -12.65 -6.72 6.82
CA TYR A 34 -13.54 -7.85 7.08
C TYR A 34 -13.28 -9.01 6.10
N ASN A 35 -12.96 -8.68 4.84
CA ASN A 35 -12.56 -9.66 3.83
C ASN A 35 -11.03 -9.79 3.78
N TRP A 36 -10.48 -10.36 4.85
CA TRP A 36 -9.04 -10.49 5.05
C TRP A 36 -8.34 -11.29 3.95
N GLU A 37 -8.94 -12.38 3.47
CA GLU A 37 -8.36 -13.20 2.40
C GLU A 37 -8.15 -12.41 1.11
N LYS A 38 -9.17 -11.63 0.71
CA LYS A 38 -9.07 -10.75 -0.46
C LYS A 38 -7.98 -9.69 -0.27
N GLU A 39 -7.86 -9.14 0.94
CA GLU A 39 -6.84 -8.16 1.27
C GLU A 39 -5.43 -8.73 1.13
N MET A 40 -5.21 -9.94 1.66
CA MET A 40 -3.93 -10.63 1.57
C MET A 40 -3.54 -10.98 0.12
N ILE A 41 -4.50 -11.39 -0.71
CA ILE A 41 -4.26 -11.63 -2.14
C ILE A 41 -3.91 -10.32 -2.86
N HIS A 42 -4.59 -9.21 -2.54
CA HIS A 42 -4.27 -7.88 -3.07
C HIS A 42 -2.84 -7.46 -2.72
N ILE A 43 -2.44 -7.61 -1.44
CA ILE A 43 -1.07 -7.34 -0.98
C ILE A 43 -0.07 -8.21 -1.74
N ALA A 44 -0.30 -9.52 -1.82
CA ALA A 44 0.59 -10.44 -2.52
C ALA A 44 0.76 -10.08 -4.01
N ASN A 45 -0.34 -9.78 -4.70
CA ASN A 45 -0.30 -9.35 -6.11
C ASN A 45 0.44 -8.03 -6.31
N SER A 46 0.45 -7.15 -5.31
CA SER A 46 1.19 -5.89 -5.38
C SER A 46 2.71 -6.08 -5.32
N LEU A 47 3.18 -7.16 -4.67
CA LEU A 47 4.60 -7.51 -4.57
C LEU A 47 5.16 -8.15 -5.85
N CYS A 48 4.31 -8.77 -6.66
CA CYS A 48 4.70 -9.46 -7.90
C CYS A 48 4.81 -8.53 -9.12
N LYS A 49 4.50 -7.24 -8.96
CA LYS A 49 4.66 -6.20 -9.99
C LYS A 49 6.05 -5.59 -9.93
#